data_AF-R7LPB0-F1
#
_entry.id   AF-R7LPB0-F1
#
_cell.length_a   1.000
_cell.length_b   1.000
_cell.length_c   1.000
_cell.angle_alpha   90.00
_cell.angle_beta   90.00
_cell.angle_gamma   90.00
#
_symmetry.space_group_name_H-M   'P 1'
#
loop_
_entity.id
_entity.type
_entity.pdbx_description
1 polymer ?
#
loop_
_entity_poly.entity_id
_entity_poly.type
_entity_poly.pdbx_seq_one_letter_code
_entity_poly.pdbx_strand_id
1 'polypeptide(L)'
;MRDSERELDKIFLSYNKILAKLNKQGCRTKNNNEITHKDLRQAIEVMIKKHPTCRWRSNKVRSRKFYILDEGYWWLVDVFFQNETNLIDADIKFFNKRIKMYEDFFKIQSKELFVNDIPYSQLEKFFNRKIDTVRKAIQKLEKKYSIKIRYKKNNQVYVYSKGIELLCKECFKQKYLEILEDYKMELTEKYITAGYPYDNFFHKN
;
A
#
# COMPACT_ATOMS: atom_id res chain seq x y z
N MET A 1 -21.58 9.19 -25.97
CA MET A 1 -21.82 9.24 -24.50
C MET A 1 -21.75 7.87 -23.83
N ARG A 2 -22.43 6.81 -24.32
CA ARG A 2 -22.40 5.47 -23.71
C ARG A 2 -21.02 4.78 -23.77
N ASP A 3 -20.28 4.92 -24.86
CA ASP A 3 -18.95 4.28 -24.99
C ASP A 3 -17.88 4.95 -24.13
N SER A 4 -17.87 6.29 -24.09
CA SER A 4 -16.99 7.07 -23.21
C SER A 4 -17.20 6.77 -21.72
N GLU A 5 -18.43 6.46 -21.29
CA GLU A 5 -18.70 6.10 -19.89
C GLU A 5 -18.26 4.67 -19.56
N ARG A 6 -18.35 3.74 -20.52
CA ARG A 6 -17.84 2.37 -20.37
C ARG A 6 -16.32 2.32 -20.30
N GLU A 7 -15.62 3.12 -21.11
CA GLU A 7 -14.16 3.22 -21.04
C GLU A 7 -13.69 3.89 -19.73
N LEU A 8 -14.44 4.89 -19.25
CA LEU A 8 -14.21 5.49 -17.94
C LEU A 8 -14.36 4.48 -16.79
N ASP A 9 -15.39 3.64 -16.83
CA ASP A 9 -15.65 2.63 -15.79
C ASP A 9 -14.56 1.54 -15.70
N LYS A 10 -13.69 1.43 -16.70
CA LYS A 10 -12.51 0.55 -16.65
C LYS A 10 -11.37 1.14 -15.80
N ILE A 11 -11.39 2.45 -15.56
CA ILE A 11 -10.29 3.18 -14.92
C ILE A 11 -10.77 3.83 -13.61
N PHE A 12 -12.01 4.33 -13.58
CA PHE A 12 -12.57 5.11 -12.49
C PHE A 12 -14.01 4.67 -12.18
N LEU A 13 -14.34 4.55 -10.90
CA LEU A 13 -15.66 4.12 -10.44
C LEU A 13 -16.29 5.17 -9.53
N SER A 14 -17.58 5.43 -9.74
CA SER A 14 -18.38 6.23 -8.81
C SER A 14 -18.77 5.40 -7.58
N TYR A 15 -19.08 6.05 -6.47
CA TYR A 15 -19.42 5.36 -5.22
C TYR A 15 -20.64 4.43 -5.40
N ASN A 16 -21.64 4.84 -6.18
CA ASN A 16 -22.81 4.01 -6.47
C ASN A 16 -22.43 2.74 -7.25
N LYS A 17 -21.52 2.87 -8.23
CA LYS A 17 -21.03 1.72 -9.02
C LYS A 17 -20.20 0.78 -8.16
N ILE A 18 -19.35 1.32 -7.28
CA ILE A 18 -18.57 0.53 -6.31
C ILE A 18 -19.51 -0.24 -5.39
N LEU A 19 -20.50 0.42 -4.80
CA LEU A 19 -21.46 -0.20 -3.90
C LEU A 19 -22.20 -1.36 -4.58
N ALA A 20 -22.70 -1.13 -5.80
CA ALA A 20 -23.37 -2.15 -6.59
C ALA A 20 -22.45 -3.35 -6.91
N LYS A 21 -21.17 -3.10 -7.24
CA LYS A 21 -20.18 -4.16 -7.50
C LYS A 21 -19.88 -4.97 -6.24
N LEU A 22 -19.63 -4.31 -5.11
CA LEU A 22 -19.36 -4.95 -3.82
C LEU A 22 -20.50 -5.88 -3.42
N ASN A 23 -21.74 -5.39 -3.45
CA ASN A 23 -22.92 -6.19 -3.07
C ASN A 23 -23.15 -7.34 -4.06
N LYS A 24 -22.93 -7.13 -5.37
CA LYS A 24 -23.02 -8.19 -6.38
C LYS A 24 -21.96 -9.29 -6.20
N GLN A 25 -20.77 -8.95 -5.74
CA GLN A 25 -19.70 -9.91 -5.44
C GLN A 25 -19.90 -10.63 -4.09
N GLY A 26 -20.93 -10.26 -3.32
CA GLY A 26 -21.17 -10.81 -2.00
C GLY A 26 -20.21 -10.29 -0.93
N CYS A 27 -19.51 -9.18 -1.18
CA CYS A 27 -18.72 -8.52 -0.14
C CYS A 27 -19.65 -8.04 0.97
N ARG A 28 -19.24 -8.28 2.22
CA ARG A 28 -20.02 -7.94 3.41
C ARG A 28 -19.16 -7.18 4.41
N THR A 29 -19.80 -6.44 5.29
CA THR A 29 -19.14 -5.86 6.46
C THR A 29 -18.59 -6.95 7.38
N LYS A 30 -17.73 -6.59 8.34
CA LYS A 30 -17.23 -7.52 9.37
C LYS A 30 -18.35 -8.20 10.18
N ASN A 31 -19.50 -7.52 10.30
CA ASN A 31 -20.68 -8.04 10.99
C ASN A 31 -21.61 -8.82 10.03
N ASN A 32 -21.14 -9.19 8.85
CA ASN A 32 -21.87 -9.93 7.82
C ASN A 32 -23.09 -9.21 7.21
N ASN A 33 -23.24 -7.91 7.47
CA ASN A 33 -24.28 -7.08 6.87
C ASN A 33 -23.90 -6.66 5.44
N GLU A 34 -24.92 -6.39 4.61
CA GLU A 34 -24.75 -5.75 3.31
C GLU A 34 -24.08 -4.38 3.46
N ILE A 35 -23.20 -4.04 2.53
CA ILE A 35 -22.43 -2.80 2.59
C ILE A 35 -23.37 -1.65 2.22
N THR A 36 -23.42 -0.63 3.06
CA THR A 36 -24.17 0.60 2.81
C THR A 36 -23.29 1.71 2.25
N HIS A 37 -23.91 2.79 1.76
CA HIS A 37 -23.18 4.00 1.39
C HIS A 37 -22.37 4.62 2.55
N LYS A 38 -22.82 4.45 3.80
CA LYS A 38 -22.12 4.95 4.97
C LYS A 38 -20.84 4.16 5.21
N ASP A 39 -20.94 2.83 5.14
CA ASP A 39 -19.79 1.93 5.30
C ASP A 39 -18.74 2.18 4.21
N LEU A 40 -19.18 2.33 2.96
CA LEU A 40 -18.29 2.64 1.85
C LEU A 40 -17.55 3.97 2.04
N ARG A 41 -18.24 5.02 2.51
CA ARG A 41 -17.60 6.32 2.78
C ARG A 41 -16.54 6.21 3.87
N GLN A 42 -16.86 5.51 4.96
CA GLN A 42 -15.92 5.26 6.04
C GLN A 42 -14.70 4.48 5.55
N ALA A 43 -14.89 3.44 4.74
CA ALA A 43 -13.81 2.65 4.16
C ALA A 43 -12.85 3.51 3.32
N ILE A 44 -13.41 4.40 2.50
CA ILE A 44 -12.62 5.32 1.67
C ILE A 44 -11.88 6.36 2.52
N GLU A 45 -12.49 6.88 3.59
CA GLU A 45 -11.81 7.76 4.54
C GLU A 45 -10.61 7.07 5.20
N VAL A 46 -10.77 5.81 5.59
CA VAL A 46 -9.67 4.99 6.14
C VAL A 46 -8.56 4.81 5.11
N MET A 47 -8.90 4.45 3.86
CA MET A 47 -7.94 4.30 2.76
C MET A 47 -7.08 5.55 2.57
N ILE A 48 -7.72 6.73 2.51
CA ILE A 48 -7.04 8.01 2.30
C ILE A 48 -6.18 8.39 3.50
N LYS A 49 -6.68 8.20 4.72
CA LYS A 49 -5.94 8.54 5.94
C LYS A 49 -4.71 7.64 6.12
N LYS A 50 -4.83 6.37 5.75
CA LYS A 50 -3.76 5.38 5.94
C LYS A 50 -2.68 5.49 4.86
N HIS A 51 -3.07 5.81 3.62
CA HIS A 51 -2.17 5.88 2.47
C HIS A 51 -2.27 7.26 1.81
N PRO A 52 -1.83 8.33 2.51
CA PRO A 52 -2.04 9.72 2.06
C PRO A 52 -1.25 10.07 0.79
N THR A 53 -0.15 9.36 0.52
CA THR A 53 0.68 9.55 -0.68
C THR A 53 0.05 8.93 -1.93
N CYS A 54 -0.86 7.98 -1.75
CA CYS A 54 -1.51 7.30 -2.86
C CYS A 54 -2.72 8.09 -3.37
N ARG A 55 -2.73 8.35 -4.69
CA ARG A 55 -3.77 9.15 -5.36
C ARG A 55 -5.02 8.33 -5.69
N TRP A 56 -5.74 7.85 -4.67
CA TRP A 56 -6.87 6.92 -4.86
C TRP A 56 -8.13 7.51 -5.49
N ARG A 57 -8.33 8.82 -5.37
CA ARG A 57 -9.60 9.48 -5.72
C ARG A 57 -9.39 10.77 -6.50
N SER A 58 -10.44 11.17 -7.23
CA SER A 58 -10.49 12.44 -7.94
C SER A 58 -10.42 13.64 -6.99
N ASN A 59 -9.75 14.69 -7.45
CA ASN A 59 -9.86 16.01 -6.83
C ASN A 59 -11.24 16.62 -7.10
N LYS A 60 -11.68 17.49 -6.20
CA LYS A 60 -12.97 18.17 -6.32
C LYS A 60 -12.79 19.45 -7.15
N VAL A 61 -13.29 19.54 -8.39
CA VAL A 61 -13.30 20.81 -9.12
C VAL A 61 -14.72 21.35 -9.25
N ARG A 62 -15.77 20.51 -9.41
CA ARG A 62 -17.15 21.03 -9.61
C ARG A 62 -18.29 20.33 -8.85
N SER A 63 -18.12 19.13 -8.30
CA SER A 63 -19.22 18.41 -7.62
C SER A 63 -18.78 17.70 -6.33
N ARG A 64 -19.71 17.36 -5.44
CA ARG A 64 -19.43 16.50 -4.25
C ARG A 64 -19.23 15.02 -4.61
N LYS A 65 -19.24 14.66 -5.90
CA LYS A 65 -19.10 13.27 -6.36
C LYS A 65 -17.62 12.98 -6.59
N PHE A 66 -17.06 12.11 -5.75
CA PHE A 66 -15.72 11.59 -5.93
C PHE A 66 -15.77 10.34 -6.81
N TYR A 67 -14.76 10.19 -7.66
CA TYR A 67 -14.47 8.96 -8.36
C TYR A 67 -13.26 8.30 -7.69
N ILE A 68 -13.28 6.97 -7.61
CA ILE A 68 -12.18 6.17 -7.09
C ILE A 68 -11.52 5.47 -8.27
N LEU A 69 -10.20 5.44 -8.27
CA LEU A 69 -9.41 4.63 -9.19
C LEU A 69 -9.79 3.15 -9.09
N ASP A 70 -9.69 2.40 -10.19
CA ASP A 70 -9.86 0.94 -10.17
C ASP A 70 -8.95 0.29 -9.12
N GLU A 71 -7.71 0.79 -8.98
CA GLU A 71 -6.78 0.37 -7.94
C GLU A 71 -7.33 0.57 -6.52
N GLY A 72 -7.99 1.71 -6.26
CA GLY A 72 -8.63 1.99 -4.97
C GLY A 72 -9.85 1.13 -4.72
N TYR A 73 -10.58 0.75 -5.78
CA TYR A 73 -11.66 -0.23 -5.65
C TYR A 73 -11.12 -1.60 -5.23
N TRP A 74 -10.04 -2.09 -5.84
CA TRP A 74 -9.44 -3.35 -5.43
C TRP A 74 -8.86 -3.32 -4.03
N TRP A 75 -8.36 -2.17 -3.56
CA TRP A 75 -7.97 -2.03 -2.15
C TRP A 75 -9.18 -2.21 -1.21
N LEU A 76 -10.34 -1.63 -1.55
CA LEU A 76 -11.56 -1.82 -0.74
C LEU A 76 -11.95 -3.31 -0.66
N VAL A 77 -11.84 -4.06 -1.76
CA VAL A 77 -12.16 -5.49 -1.82
C VAL A 77 -11.11 -6.33 -1.10
N ASP A 78 -9.85 -6.24 -1.53
CA ASP A 78 -8.77 -7.15 -1.13
C ASP A 78 -8.18 -6.80 0.25
N VAL A 79 -8.48 -5.63 0.80
CA VAL A 79 -7.90 -5.15 2.07
C VAL A 79 -8.97 -4.83 3.11
N PHE A 80 -9.93 -3.96 2.78
CA PHE A 80 -10.85 -3.41 3.78
C PHE A 80 -12.04 -4.33 4.10
N PHE A 81 -12.71 -4.85 3.07
CA PHE A 81 -13.92 -5.67 3.20
C PHE A 81 -13.64 -7.18 3.23
N GLN A 82 -12.38 -7.60 3.19
CA GLN A 82 -12.01 -9.00 3.45
C GLN A 82 -11.99 -9.32 4.94
N ASN A 83 -12.25 -10.59 5.28
CA ASN A 83 -12.31 -11.09 6.65
C ASN A 83 -11.25 -12.17 6.95
N GLU A 84 -10.35 -12.46 6.01
CA GLU A 84 -9.40 -13.57 6.10
C GLU A 84 -8.14 -13.23 6.90
N THR A 85 -7.64 -12.01 6.73
CA THR A 85 -6.35 -11.57 7.27
C THR A 85 -6.47 -10.22 7.96
N ASN A 86 -5.51 -9.92 8.84
CA ASN A 86 -5.49 -8.60 9.46
C ASN A 86 -5.18 -7.51 8.41
N LEU A 87 -5.60 -6.28 8.70
CA LEU A 87 -5.54 -5.18 7.75
C LEU A 87 -4.12 -4.89 7.24
N ILE A 88 -3.10 -4.97 8.10
CA ILE A 88 -1.73 -4.64 7.69
C ILE A 88 -1.11 -5.72 6.80
N ASP A 89 -1.46 -6.98 7.01
CA ASP A 89 -1.00 -8.08 6.16
C ASP A 89 -1.71 -8.08 4.81
N ALA A 90 -3.01 -7.77 4.81
CA ALA A 90 -3.77 -7.55 3.58
C ALA A 90 -3.22 -6.37 2.77
N ASP A 91 -2.89 -5.25 3.43
CA ASP A 91 -2.21 -4.11 2.81
C ASP A 91 -0.89 -4.52 2.15
N ILE A 92 0.01 -5.15 2.91
CA ILE A 92 1.30 -5.58 2.39
C ILE A 92 1.10 -6.50 1.18
N LYS A 93 0.18 -7.47 1.25
CA LYS A 93 -0.14 -8.37 0.14
C LYS A 93 -0.64 -7.59 -1.08
N PHE A 94 -1.53 -6.63 -0.88
CA PHE A 94 -2.06 -5.78 -1.93
C PHE A 94 -0.96 -4.98 -2.63
N PHE A 95 -0.11 -4.28 -1.88
CA PHE A 95 0.95 -3.45 -2.47
C PHE A 95 2.02 -4.28 -3.19
N ASN A 96 2.43 -5.43 -2.64
CA ASN A 96 3.35 -6.33 -3.35
C ASN A 96 2.75 -6.82 -4.68
N LYS A 97 1.48 -7.23 -4.68
CA LYS A 97 0.77 -7.64 -5.90
C LYS A 97 0.73 -6.48 -6.90
N ARG A 98 0.44 -5.26 -6.43
CA ARG A 98 0.30 -4.09 -7.30
C ARG A 98 1.63 -3.64 -7.91
N ILE A 99 2.70 -3.62 -7.12
CA ILE A 99 4.07 -3.37 -7.59
C ILE A 99 4.42 -4.37 -8.68
N LYS A 100 4.21 -5.67 -8.43
CA LYS A 100 4.50 -6.72 -9.41
C LYS A 100 3.74 -6.51 -10.72
N MET A 101 2.45 -6.12 -10.66
CA MET A 101 1.68 -5.80 -11.87
C MET A 101 2.31 -4.66 -12.68
N TYR A 102 2.81 -3.61 -12.02
CA TYR A 102 3.53 -2.53 -12.72
C TYR A 102 4.87 -3.01 -13.28
N GLU A 103 5.64 -3.79 -12.52
CA GLU A 103 6.91 -4.35 -12.97
C GLU A 103 6.75 -5.25 -14.19
N ASP A 104 5.77 -6.15 -14.16
CA ASP A 104 5.42 -7.04 -15.27
C ASP A 104 4.94 -6.24 -16.49
N PHE A 105 4.15 -5.18 -16.27
CA PHE A 105 3.67 -4.29 -17.33
C PHE A 105 4.83 -3.57 -18.04
N PHE A 106 5.78 -3.03 -17.28
CA PHE A 106 6.98 -2.37 -17.83
C PHE A 106 8.07 -3.34 -18.26
N LYS A 107 7.92 -4.64 -17.95
CA LYS A 107 8.94 -5.68 -18.15
C LYS A 107 10.28 -5.32 -17.48
N ILE A 108 10.21 -4.78 -16.26
CA ILE A 108 11.39 -4.42 -15.46
C ILE A 108 11.60 -5.42 -14.32
N GLN A 109 12.84 -5.59 -13.91
CA GLN A 109 13.17 -6.40 -12.74
C GLN A 109 12.78 -5.67 -11.45
N SER A 110 12.39 -6.45 -10.43
CA SER A 110 12.07 -5.90 -9.13
C SER A 110 13.23 -5.15 -8.50
N LYS A 111 12.95 -3.93 -8.02
CA LYS A 111 13.93 -3.08 -7.34
C LYS A 111 14.30 -3.69 -5.99
N GLU A 112 15.59 -3.72 -5.67
CA GLU A 112 16.04 -4.02 -4.32
C GLU A 112 15.72 -2.84 -3.39
N LEU A 113 14.75 -3.03 -2.49
CA LEU A 113 14.25 -1.96 -1.60
C LEU A 113 15.17 -1.68 -0.40
N PHE A 114 16.04 -2.63 -0.06
CA PHE A 114 16.91 -2.57 1.11
C PHE A 114 18.36 -2.75 0.66
N VAL A 115 18.98 -1.65 0.22
CA VAL A 115 20.35 -1.68 -0.32
C VAL A 115 21.40 -1.32 0.73
N ASN A 116 21.05 -0.44 1.66
CA ASN A 116 22.01 0.15 2.60
C ASN A 116 21.95 -0.54 3.96
N ASP A 117 23.14 -0.82 4.51
CA ASP A 117 23.30 -1.10 5.93
C ASP A 117 23.00 0.15 6.75
N ILE A 118 22.32 -0.02 7.88
CA ILE A 118 21.91 1.12 8.71
C ILE A 118 22.73 1.13 10.01
N PRO A 119 23.41 2.25 10.33
CA PRO A 119 24.06 2.39 11.61
C PRO A 119 23.06 2.28 12.76
N TYR A 120 23.45 1.62 13.85
CA TYR A 120 22.58 1.36 15.00
C TYR A 120 21.98 2.66 15.59
N SER A 121 22.75 3.75 15.56
CA SER A 121 22.32 5.09 15.99
C SER A 121 21.19 5.69 15.17
N GLN A 122 20.98 5.24 13.93
CA GLN A 122 19.93 5.75 13.03
C GLN A 122 18.64 4.91 13.07
N LEU A 123 18.65 3.74 13.73
CA LEU A 123 17.52 2.81 13.71
C LEU A 123 16.25 3.40 14.34
N GLU A 124 16.40 4.20 15.40
CA GLU A 124 15.25 4.81 16.08
C GLU A 124 14.50 5.76 15.15
N LYS A 125 15.23 6.59 14.39
CA LYS A 125 14.67 7.48 13.38
C LYS A 125 14.08 6.69 12.20
N PHE A 126 14.80 5.67 11.72
CA PHE A 126 14.37 4.88 10.57
C PHE A 126 13.04 4.14 10.82
N PHE A 127 12.92 3.45 11.96
CA PHE A 127 11.71 2.71 12.32
C PHE A 127 10.64 3.57 13.00
N ASN A 128 10.98 4.80 13.40
CA ASN A 128 10.17 5.65 14.27
C ASN A 128 9.75 4.90 15.55
N ARG A 129 10.72 4.24 16.20
CA ARG A 129 10.52 3.41 17.39
C ARG A 129 11.71 3.54 18.33
N LYS A 130 11.43 3.55 19.64
CA LYS A 130 12.47 3.54 20.68
C LYS A 130 13.50 2.45 20.42
N ILE A 131 14.77 2.79 20.56
CA ILE A 131 15.89 1.89 20.25
C ILE A 131 15.82 0.57 21.01
N ASP A 132 15.27 0.56 22.22
CA ASP A 132 15.06 -0.66 23.01
C ASP A 132 14.08 -1.63 22.36
N THR A 133 13.03 -1.13 21.73
CA THR A 133 12.07 -1.95 20.98
C THR A 133 12.75 -2.58 19.77
N VAL A 134 13.55 -1.79 19.04
CA VAL A 134 14.33 -2.28 17.89
C VAL A 134 15.36 -3.32 18.33
N ARG A 135 16.06 -3.08 19.44
CA ARG A 135 17.02 -4.01 20.04
C ARG A 135 16.39 -5.37 20.35
N LYS A 136 15.23 -5.37 21.01
CA LYS A 136 14.49 -6.60 21.33
C LYS A 136 14.04 -7.33 20.08
N ALA A 137 13.59 -6.62 19.05
CA ALA A 137 13.22 -7.20 17.77
C ALA A 137 14.42 -7.88 17.07
N ILE A 138 15.59 -7.22 17.07
CA ILE A 138 16.83 -7.79 16.54
C ILE A 138 17.18 -9.08 17.28
N GLN A 139 17.25 -9.04 18.62
CA GLN A 139 17.57 -10.23 19.43
C GLN A 139 16.59 -11.38 19.19
N LYS A 140 15.29 -11.05 19.05
CA LYS A 140 14.25 -12.03 18.74
C LYS A 140 14.51 -12.71 17.39
N LEU A 141 14.82 -11.95 16.34
CA LEU A 141 15.08 -12.50 15.01
C LEU A 141 16.40 -13.29 14.94
N GLU A 142 17.47 -12.76 15.54
CA GLU A 142 18.77 -13.46 15.63
C GLU A 142 18.60 -14.82 16.31
N LYS A 143 17.81 -14.88 17.40
CA LYS A 143 17.50 -16.14 18.09
C LYS A 143 16.57 -17.04 17.27
N LYS A 144 15.53 -16.51 16.64
CA LYS A 144 14.54 -17.28 15.87
C LYS A 144 15.16 -17.99 14.68
N TYR A 145 16.08 -17.32 13.97
CA TYR A 145 16.69 -17.83 12.75
C TYR A 145 18.12 -18.31 12.92
N SER A 146 18.68 -18.22 14.12
CA SER A 146 20.09 -18.57 14.41
C SER A 146 21.07 -17.84 13.49
N ILE A 147 20.80 -16.56 13.21
CA ILE A 147 21.63 -15.70 12.34
C ILE A 147 22.15 -14.49 13.12
N LYS A 148 23.22 -13.86 12.62
CA LYS A 148 23.66 -12.53 13.06
C LYS A 148 23.28 -11.51 12.00
N ILE A 149 22.48 -10.51 12.37
CA ILE A 149 22.08 -9.43 11.45
C ILE A 149 22.80 -8.11 11.72
N ARG A 150 23.74 -8.11 12.67
CA ARG A 150 24.56 -6.96 13.05
C ARG A 150 26.04 -7.23 12.90
N TYR A 151 26.81 -6.17 12.69
CA TYR A 151 28.27 -6.20 12.68
C TYR A 151 28.87 -4.92 13.26
N LYS A 152 30.15 -4.97 13.61
CA LYS A 152 30.91 -3.82 14.12
C LYS A 152 31.95 -3.39 13.09
N LYS A 153 31.99 -2.10 12.78
CA LYS A 153 32.98 -1.46 11.89
C LYS A 153 33.34 -0.09 12.46
N ASN A 154 34.62 0.24 12.56
CA ASN A 154 35.12 1.54 13.05
C ASN A 154 34.48 1.97 14.39
N ASN A 155 34.46 1.05 15.36
CA ASN A 155 33.83 1.22 16.68
C ASN A 155 32.31 1.49 16.70
N GLN A 156 31.64 1.39 15.55
CA GLN A 156 30.20 1.56 15.42
C GLN A 156 29.52 0.24 15.03
N VAL A 157 28.29 0.05 15.50
CA VAL A 157 27.47 -1.12 15.17
C VAL A 157 26.54 -0.78 14.01
N TYR A 158 26.40 -1.69 13.08
CA TYR A 158 25.53 -1.61 11.92
C TYR A 158 24.59 -2.81 11.88
N VAL A 159 23.43 -2.64 11.25
CA VAL A 159 22.55 -3.73 10.87
C VAL A 159 22.66 -3.91 9.36
N TYR A 160 22.89 -5.14 8.91
CA TYR A 160 22.94 -5.46 7.48
C TYR A 160 21.63 -5.10 6.79
N SER A 161 21.69 -4.69 5.53
CA SER A 161 20.52 -4.35 4.71
C SER A 161 19.47 -5.48 4.69
N LYS A 162 19.89 -6.74 4.54
CA LYS A 162 19.02 -7.93 4.67
C LYS A 162 18.45 -8.12 6.09
N GLY A 163 19.18 -7.69 7.12
CA GLY A 163 18.68 -7.63 8.48
C GLY A 163 17.57 -6.58 8.64
N ILE A 164 17.73 -5.41 8.02
CA ILE A 164 16.70 -4.36 7.98
C ILE A 164 15.46 -4.84 7.23
N GLU A 165 15.64 -5.50 6.08
CA GLU A 165 14.55 -6.11 5.32
C GLU A 165 13.74 -7.08 6.20
N LEU A 166 14.42 -7.98 6.92
CA LEU A 166 13.78 -8.94 7.81
C LEU A 166 13.02 -8.25 8.97
N LEU A 167 13.63 -7.23 9.58
CA LEU A 167 13.01 -6.43 10.64
C LEU A 167 11.73 -5.73 10.14
N CYS A 168 11.78 -5.14 8.95
CA CYS A 168 10.62 -4.51 8.31
C CYS A 168 9.50 -5.53 8.07
N LYS A 169 9.81 -6.68 7.46
CA LYS A 169 8.79 -7.68 7.08
C LYS A 169 8.13 -8.36 8.28
N GLU A 170 8.88 -8.61 9.36
CA GLU A 170 8.36 -9.39 10.50
C GLU A 170 7.99 -8.57 11.73
N CYS A 171 8.75 -7.53 12.04
CA CYS A 171 8.61 -6.80 13.31
C CYS A 171 7.99 -5.41 13.12
N PHE A 172 8.33 -4.72 12.04
CA PHE A 172 7.97 -3.34 11.78
C PHE A 172 7.22 -3.20 10.46
N LYS A 173 6.13 -3.97 10.32
CA LYS A 173 5.29 -4.05 9.11
C LYS A 173 4.83 -2.70 8.59
N GLN A 174 4.56 -1.73 9.47
CA GLN A 174 4.20 -0.37 9.07
C GLN A 174 5.32 0.29 8.26
N LYS A 175 6.59 0.10 8.68
CA LYS A 175 7.73 0.65 7.94
C LYS A 175 7.92 -0.04 6.60
N TYR A 176 7.66 -1.36 6.55
CA TYR A 176 7.68 -2.08 5.28
C TYR A 176 6.62 -1.54 4.31
N LEU A 177 5.41 -1.30 4.82
CA LEU A 177 4.30 -0.77 4.05
C LEU A 177 4.61 0.63 3.48
N GLU A 178 5.21 1.53 4.27
CA GLU A 178 5.67 2.85 3.77
C GLU A 178 6.63 2.71 2.58
N ILE A 179 7.61 1.81 2.66
CA ILE A 179 8.60 1.58 1.59
C ILE A 179 7.91 1.02 0.33
N LEU A 180 6.93 0.13 0.48
CA LEU A 180 6.14 -0.38 -0.64
C LEU A 180 5.29 0.72 -1.29
N GLU A 181 4.65 1.57 -0.48
CA GLU A 181 3.88 2.71 -0.99
C GLU A 181 4.74 3.65 -1.83
N ASP A 182 5.91 4.04 -1.31
CA ASP A 182 6.86 4.91 -1.99
C ASP A 182 7.28 4.30 -3.34
N TYR A 183 7.68 3.02 -3.35
CA TYR A 183 8.09 2.36 -4.58
C TYR A 183 6.93 2.17 -5.57
N LYS A 184 5.73 1.83 -5.09
CA LYS A 184 4.54 1.77 -5.94
C LYS A 184 4.29 3.11 -6.61
N MET A 185 4.42 4.21 -5.86
CA MET A 185 4.23 5.56 -6.41
C MET A 185 5.31 5.94 -7.43
N GLU A 186 6.57 5.54 -7.23
CA GLU A 186 7.61 5.68 -8.27
C GLU A 186 7.20 5.01 -9.60
N LEU A 187 6.64 3.78 -9.52
CA LEU A 187 6.14 3.06 -10.70
C LEU A 187 4.91 3.73 -11.32
N THR A 188 4.02 4.27 -10.48
CA THR A 188 2.87 5.07 -10.94
C THR A 188 3.31 6.31 -11.70
N GLU A 189 4.33 7.05 -11.24
CA GLU A 189 4.81 8.22 -12.00
C GLU A 189 5.38 7.83 -13.37
N LYS A 190 6.06 6.69 -13.47
CA LYS A 190 6.50 6.15 -14.77
C LYS A 190 5.30 5.85 -15.68
N TYR A 191 4.23 5.28 -15.11
CA TYR A 191 2.99 4.99 -15.85
C TYR A 191 2.32 6.25 -16.40
N ILE A 192 2.25 7.31 -15.59
CA ILE A 192 1.70 8.59 -16.03
C ILE A 192 2.59 9.25 -17.08
N THR A 193 3.91 9.22 -16.88
CA THR A 193 4.90 9.80 -17.82
C THR A 193 4.85 9.12 -19.19
N ALA A 194 4.53 7.82 -19.22
CA ALA A 194 4.31 7.07 -20.45
C ALA A 194 2.96 7.37 -21.14
N GLY A 195 2.16 8.29 -20.60
CA GLY A 195 0.91 8.76 -21.20
C GLY A 195 -0.34 7.97 -20.79
N TYR A 196 -0.24 7.05 -19.83
CA TYR A 196 -1.39 6.26 -19.41
C TYR A 196 -2.27 7.00 -18.38
N PRO A 197 -3.60 6.82 -18.44
CA PRO A 197 -4.52 7.49 -17.52
C PRO A 197 -4.44 6.88 -16.12
N TYR A 198 -4.25 7.74 -15.11
CA TYR A 198 -4.21 7.32 -13.70
C TYR A 198 -5.00 8.27 -12.78
N ASP A 199 -4.81 9.58 -12.86
CA ASP A 199 -5.49 10.55 -12.00
C ASP A 199 -6.06 11.75 -12.78
N ASN A 200 -6.01 11.66 -14.12
CA ASN A 200 -6.73 12.54 -15.02
C ASN A 200 -8.10 11.94 -15.33
N PHE A 201 -9.12 12.35 -14.58
CA PHE A 201 -10.51 11.87 -14.73
C PHE A 201 -11.22 12.51 -15.93
N PHE A 202 -10.54 12.63 -17.08
CA PHE A 202 -11.05 13.14 -18.36
C PHE A 202 -11.85 14.45 -18.21
N HIS A 203 -11.28 15.46 -17.56
CA HIS A 203 -11.91 16.76 -17.30
C HIS A 203 -13.22 16.71 -16.48
N LYS A 204 -13.50 15.59 -15.80
CA LYS A 204 -14.61 15.46 -14.84
C LYS A 204 -14.24 15.81 -13.41
N ASN A 205 -12.95 16.05 -13.17
CA ASN A 205 -12.49 16.69 -11.94
C ASN A 205 -13.23 18.02 -11.84
#